data_AF-A0A527ZAH8-F1
#
_entry.id   AF-A0A527ZAH8-F1
#
_cell.length_a   1.000
_cell.length_b   1.000
_cell.length_c   1.000
_cell.angle_alpha   90.00
_cell.angle_beta   90.00
_cell.angle_gamma   90.00
#
_symmetry.space_group_name_H-M   'P 1'
#
loop_
_entity.id
_entity.type
_entity.pdbx_description
1 polymer ?
#
loop_
_entity_poly.entity_id
_entity_poly.type
_entity_poly.pdbx_seq_one_letter_code
_entity_poly.pdbx_strand_id
1 'polypeptide(L)'
;VNPGLKHGFPNLDGLRSLAKEAEHRPAERHAFKQFNLNIWQAHSRTPLFDMAVYDEGRFEFELSELEDLPCFIGVDLSVNGDLTAVVAAWRHDDGRITVFPWFFVPGDDLRGRADRDGVPYEQWKADGFITAIDGPIIEPEIVEAHIRELCATNNVIEVAFDPHLARTMMQRLHNDGIPAIEMRQGPLTMAPAIGDLERTVNGRKIRH
;
A
#
# COMPACT_ATOMS: atom_id res chain seq x y z
N VAL A 1 -18.20 1.34 -11.98
CA VAL A 1 -19.45 0.83 -12.62
C VAL A 1 -19.16 0.56 -14.09
N ASN A 2 -19.61 -0.56 -14.65
CA ASN A 2 -19.35 -0.91 -16.05
C ASN A 2 -19.89 0.21 -16.98
N PRO A 3 -19.03 0.88 -17.79
CA PRO A 3 -19.39 2.11 -18.48
C PRO A 3 -20.45 1.94 -19.55
N GLY A 4 -20.70 0.72 -20.02
CA GLY A 4 -21.80 0.43 -20.95
C GLY A 4 -23.17 0.30 -20.29
N LEU A 5 -23.26 0.15 -18.96
CA LEU A 5 -24.54 -0.13 -18.28
C LEU A 5 -25.58 0.98 -18.50
N LYS A 6 -25.13 2.23 -18.54
CA LYS A 6 -25.95 3.41 -18.90
C LYS A 6 -26.52 3.34 -20.33
N HIS A 7 -25.95 2.50 -21.18
CA HIS A 7 -26.36 2.26 -22.56
C HIS A 7 -27.05 0.90 -22.74
N GLY A 8 -27.37 0.19 -21.65
CA GLY A 8 -28.04 -1.12 -21.69
C GLY A 8 -27.12 -2.31 -21.97
N PHE A 9 -25.80 -2.14 -21.89
CA PHE A 9 -24.82 -3.20 -22.16
C PHE A 9 -23.73 -3.31 -21.07
N PRO A 10 -23.47 -4.48 -20.47
CA PRO A 10 -24.21 -5.73 -20.62
C PRO A 10 -25.63 -5.60 -20.06
N ASN A 11 -26.52 -6.49 -20.51
CA ASN A 11 -27.89 -6.57 -19.99
C ASN A 11 -27.87 -6.74 -18.46
N LEU A 12 -28.61 -5.89 -17.73
CA LEU A 12 -28.59 -5.86 -16.27
C LEU A 12 -29.13 -7.14 -15.63
N ASP A 13 -30.16 -7.75 -16.20
CA ASP A 13 -30.74 -8.99 -15.69
C ASP A 13 -29.79 -10.17 -15.94
N GLY A 14 -29.14 -10.22 -17.10
CA GLY A 14 -28.06 -11.17 -17.37
C GLY A 14 -26.90 -11.02 -16.40
N LEU A 15 -26.51 -9.78 -16.09
CA LEU A 15 -25.45 -9.48 -15.12
C LEU A 15 -25.82 -9.95 -13.70
N ARG A 16 -27.08 -9.77 -13.28
CA ARG A 16 -27.58 -10.25 -11.97
C ARG A 16 -27.63 -11.77 -11.88
N SER A 17 -28.00 -12.45 -12.96
CA SER A 17 -27.99 -13.92 -13.01
C SER A 17 -26.56 -14.44 -12.89
N LEU A 18 -25.61 -13.89 -13.67
CA LEU A 18 -24.19 -14.24 -13.56
C LEU A 18 -23.64 -13.98 -12.16
N ALA A 19 -24.06 -12.90 -11.48
CA ALA A 19 -23.64 -12.61 -10.11
C ALA A 19 -24.11 -13.69 -9.10
N LYS A 20 -25.37 -14.13 -9.19
CA LYS A 20 -25.93 -15.20 -8.34
C LYS A 20 -25.24 -16.55 -8.60
N GLU A 21 -24.94 -16.83 -9.86
CA GLU A 21 -24.25 -18.05 -10.26
C GLU A 21 -22.81 -18.11 -9.74
N ALA A 22 -22.10 -16.99 -9.85
CA ALA A 22 -20.76 -16.75 -9.32
C ALA A 22 -20.68 -16.79 -7.78
N GLU A 23 -21.79 -16.57 -7.08
CA GLU A 23 -21.83 -16.57 -5.61
C GLU A 23 -21.40 -17.91 -5.02
N HIS A 24 -21.81 -19.01 -5.64
CA HIS A 24 -21.54 -20.37 -5.14
C HIS A 24 -20.54 -21.17 -5.98
N ARG A 25 -20.05 -20.61 -7.09
CA ARG A 25 -19.12 -21.28 -8.02
C ARG A 25 -17.81 -20.52 -8.15
N PRO A 26 -16.70 -20.97 -7.52
CA PRO A 26 -15.43 -20.24 -7.51
C PRO A 26 -14.90 -19.90 -8.91
N ALA A 27 -14.93 -20.85 -9.85
CA ALA A 27 -14.47 -20.62 -11.23
C ALA A 27 -15.28 -19.52 -11.94
N GLU A 28 -16.60 -19.49 -11.72
CA GLU A 28 -17.48 -18.48 -12.32
C GLU A 28 -17.37 -17.14 -11.62
N ARG A 29 -17.09 -17.14 -10.31
CA ARG A 29 -16.72 -15.94 -9.56
C ARG A 29 -15.50 -15.27 -10.17
N HIS A 30 -14.52 -16.07 -10.57
CA HIS A 30 -13.32 -15.53 -11.18
C HIS A 30 -13.62 -14.87 -12.55
N ALA A 31 -14.35 -15.58 -13.41
CA ALA A 31 -14.77 -15.06 -14.71
C ALA A 31 -15.64 -13.80 -14.57
N PHE A 32 -16.60 -13.79 -13.63
CA PHE A 32 -17.48 -12.65 -13.40
C PHE A 32 -16.72 -11.41 -12.92
N LYS A 33 -15.79 -11.57 -11.97
CA LYS A 33 -14.92 -10.47 -11.53
C LYS A 33 -14.14 -9.87 -12.71
N GLN A 34 -13.50 -10.71 -13.52
CA GLN A 34 -12.66 -10.27 -14.63
C GLN A 34 -13.45 -9.65 -15.78
N PHE A 35 -14.49 -10.32 -16.28
CA PHE A 35 -15.17 -9.93 -17.52
C PHE A 35 -16.37 -9.01 -17.32
N ASN A 36 -16.96 -8.99 -16.12
CA ASN A 36 -18.20 -8.25 -15.88
C ASN A 36 -18.02 -7.05 -14.94
N LEU A 37 -17.11 -7.17 -13.97
CA LEU A 37 -16.80 -6.13 -13.00
C LEU A 37 -15.50 -5.36 -13.30
N ASN A 38 -14.77 -5.75 -14.35
CA ASN A 38 -13.46 -5.20 -14.72
C ASN A 38 -12.42 -5.33 -13.59
N ILE A 39 -12.56 -6.35 -12.74
CA ILE A 39 -11.60 -6.69 -11.69
C ILE A 39 -10.63 -7.68 -12.28
N TRP A 40 -9.52 -7.17 -12.82
CA TRP A 40 -8.43 -8.00 -13.28
C TRP A 40 -7.81 -8.71 -12.08
N GLN A 41 -7.84 -10.04 -12.15
CA GLN A 41 -7.20 -10.85 -11.14
C GLN A 41 -5.72 -10.93 -11.45
N ALA A 42 -5.02 -9.86 -11.10
CA ALA A 42 -3.59 -9.89 -10.85
C ALA A 42 -3.34 -10.69 -9.56
N HIS A 43 -3.78 -11.94 -9.51
CA HIS A 43 -3.39 -12.82 -8.43
C HIS A 43 -2.06 -13.44 -8.83
N SER A 44 -1.03 -13.19 -8.01
CA SER A 44 0.10 -14.10 -7.94
C SER A 44 -0.44 -15.54 -7.89
N ARG A 45 0.17 -16.44 -8.67
CA ARG A 45 -0.16 -17.89 -8.60
C ARG A 45 0.09 -18.47 -7.20
N THR A 46 0.87 -17.75 -6.39
CA THR A 46 1.21 -18.06 -5.02
C THR A 46 1.12 -16.77 -4.21
N PRO A 47 -0.08 -16.34 -3.78
CA PRO A 47 -0.22 -15.16 -2.93
C PRO A 47 0.48 -15.40 -1.58
N LEU A 48 1.02 -14.34 -0.97
CA LEU A 48 1.68 -14.44 0.33
C LEU A 48 0.68 -14.77 1.46
N PHE A 49 -0.54 -14.22 1.39
CA PHE A 49 -1.68 -14.53 2.26
C PHE A 49 -2.98 -14.17 1.54
N ASP A 50 -4.12 -14.59 2.09
CA ASP A 50 -5.44 -14.23 1.57
C ASP A 50 -5.77 -12.76 1.91
N MET A 51 -6.04 -11.94 0.89
CA MET A 51 -6.42 -10.55 1.08
C MET A 51 -7.76 -10.39 1.82
N ALA A 52 -8.66 -11.38 1.73
CA ALA A 52 -9.88 -11.36 2.54
C ALA A 52 -9.56 -11.46 4.05
N VAL A 53 -8.51 -12.21 4.42
CA VAL A 53 -8.04 -12.30 5.81
C VAL A 53 -7.34 -11.00 6.23
N TYR A 54 -6.60 -10.37 5.32
CA TYR A 54 -6.03 -9.04 5.54
C TYR A 54 -7.14 -8.00 5.79
N ASP A 55 -8.21 -8.02 4.98
CA ASP A 55 -9.33 -7.08 5.08
C ASP A 55 -10.19 -7.28 6.35
N GLU A 56 -10.10 -8.43 7.03
CA GLU A 56 -10.70 -8.60 8.36
C GLU A 56 -10.09 -7.65 9.41
N GLY A 57 -8.88 -7.14 9.17
CA GLY A 57 -8.20 -6.15 10.01
C GLY A 57 -8.66 -4.71 9.79
N ARG A 58 -9.54 -4.47 8.82
CA ARG A 58 -9.97 -3.10 8.47
C ARG A 58 -10.75 -2.46 9.62
N PHE A 59 -10.38 -1.25 10.00
CA PHE A 59 -11.11 -0.47 11.00
C PHE A 59 -10.98 1.04 10.78
N GLU A 60 -11.89 1.83 11.36
CA GLU A 60 -11.79 3.29 11.34
C GLU A 60 -10.97 3.76 12.55
N PHE A 61 -10.01 4.65 12.30
CA PHE A 61 -9.18 5.26 13.32
C PHE A 61 -8.62 6.60 12.84
N GLU A 62 -8.29 7.46 13.80
CA GLU A 62 -7.49 8.66 13.56
C GLU A 62 -6.03 8.39 13.92
N LEU A 63 -5.09 8.92 13.11
CA LEU A 63 -3.66 8.73 13.36
C LEU A 63 -3.21 9.24 14.74
N SER A 64 -3.87 10.29 15.24
CA SER A 64 -3.59 10.85 16.58
C SER A 64 -3.82 9.84 17.72
N GLU A 65 -4.65 8.81 17.51
CA GLU A 65 -4.90 7.76 18.51
C GLU A 65 -3.69 6.81 18.68
N LEU A 66 -2.73 6.86 17.76
CA LEU A 66 -1.59 5.95 17.70
C LEU A 66 -0.27 6.61 18.14
N GLU A 67 -0.24 7.94 18.33
CA GLU A 67 0.98 8.74 18.53
C GLU A 67 1.87 8.25 19.69
N ASP A 68 1.25 7.79 20.78
CA ASP A 68 1.95 7.30 21.98
C ASP A 68 2.51 5.87 21.82
N LEU A 69 2.03 5.10 20.83
CA LEU A 69 2.43 3.71 20.63
C LEU A 69 3.81 3.62 19.97
N PRO A 70 4.61 2.58 20.28
CA PRO A 70 5.85 2.32 19.56
C PRO A 70 5.61 2.22 18.05
N CYS A 71 6.18 3.15 17.29
CA CYS A 71 6.02 3.28 15.85
C CYS A 71 7.31 2.88 15.13
N PHE A 72 7.18 2.04 14.10
CA PHE A 72 8.26 1.62 13.21
C PHE A 72 7.91 2.04 11.80
N ILE A 73 8.85 2.67 11.10
CA ILE A 73 8.61 3.17 9.74
C ILE A 73 9.47 2.39 8.76
N GLY A 74 8.86 1.86 7.71
CA GLY A 74 9.55 1.30 6.55
C GLY A 74 9.43 2.24 5.36
N VAL A 75 10.55 2.46 4.65
CA VAL A 75 10.58 3.34 3.47
C VAL A 75 11.11 2.58 2.26
N ASP A 76 10.32 2.59 1.19
CA ASP A 76 10.68 2.03 -0.11
C ASP A 76 10.77 3.15 -1.14
N LEU A 77 11.99 3.48 -1.57
CA LEU A 77 12.27 4.58 -2.49
C LEU A 77 12.22 4.08 -3.93
N SER A 78 11.55 4.84 -4.80
CA SER A 78 11.57 4.59 -6.24
C SER A 78 12.69 5.38 -6.92
N VAL A 79 13.31 4.81 -7.97
CA VAL A 79 14.25 5.57 -8.83
C VAL A 79 13.51 6.27 -9.97
N ASN A 80 12.73 5.52 -10.75
CA ASN A 80 12.05 6.02 -11.95
C ASN A 80 10.74 5.25 -12.15
N GLY A 81 9.63 5.97 -12.35
CA GLY A 81 8.39 5.34 -12.82
C GLY A 81 7.48 4.78 -11.74
N ASP A 82 8.06 4.17 -10.70
CA ASP A 82 7.35 3.50 -9.61
C ASP A 82 6.92 4.43 -8.47
N LEU A 83 6.08 3.93 -7.57
CA LEU A 83 5.68 4.60 -6.34
C LEU A 83 6.80 4.57 -5.31
N THR A 84 6.97 5.67 -4.57
CA THR A 84 7.68 5.64 -3.28
C THR A 84 6.67 5.40 -2.17
N ALA A 85 6.99 4.54 -1.21
CA ALA A 85 6.13 4.23 -0.07
C ALA A 85 6.83 4.58 1.24
N VAL A 86 6.08 5.22 2.14
CA VAL A 86 6.42 5.36 3.56
C VAL A 86 5.30 4.64 4.33
N VAL A 87 5.63 3.63 5.12
CA VAL A 87 4.63 2.85 5.87
C VAL A 87 4.98 2.90 7.34
N ALA A 88 4.07 3.42 8.16
CA ALA A 88 4.20 3.35 9.61
C ALA A 88 3.45 2.13 10.16
N ALA A 89 4.02 1.50 11.17
CA ALA A 89 3.48 0.36 11.88
C ALA A 89 3.54 0.60 13.39
N TRP A 90 2.39 0.70 14.04
CA TRP A 90 2.26 0.90 15.48
C TRP A 90 1.98 -0.42 16.18
N ARG A 91 2.81 -0.76 17.16
CA ARG A 91 2.70 -1.99 17.93
C ARG A 91 1.85 -1.76 19.19
N HIS A 92 0.80 -2.56 19.34
CA HIS A 92 -0.09 -2.54 20.50
C HIS A 92 0.36 -3.54 21.57
N ASP A 93 -0.05 -3.31 22.81
CA ASP A 93 0.31 -4.17 23.95
C ASP A 93 -0.24 -5.59 23.83
N ASP A 94 -1.37 -5.76 23.15
CA ASP A 94 -1.98 -7.07 22.85
C ASP A 94 -1.29 -7.82 21.69
N GLY A 95 -0.25 -7.21 21.11
CA GLY A 95 0.52 -7.75 19.99
C GLY A 95 -0.13 -7.56 18.63
N ARG A 96 -1.21 -6.78 18.52
CA ARG A 96 -1.70 -6.30 17.22
C ARG A 96 -0.78 -5.22 16.66
N ILE A 97 -0.83 -5.05 15.35
CA ILE A 97 -0.06 -4.05 14.62
C ILE A 97 -1.03 -3.27 13.75
N THR A 98 -1.14 -1.96 13.97
CA THR A 98 -1.85 -1.07 13.04
C THR A 98 -0.85 -0.56 12.03
N VAL A 99 -1.20 -0.56 10.75
CA VAL A 99 -0.36 -0.01 9.67
C VAL A 99 -1.08 1.12 8.95
N PHE A 100 -0.33 2.12 8.51
CA PHE A 100 -0.83 3.17 7.63
C PHE A 100 0.23 3.49 6.57
N PRO A 101 -0.08 3.32 5.27
CA PRO A 101 0.83 3.66 4.19
C PRO A 101 0.56 5.05 3.61
N TRP A 102 1.63 5.75 3.26
CA TRP A 102 1.63 6.92 2.40
C TRP A 102 2.39 6.60 1.12
N PHE A 103 1.78 6.91 -0.02
CA PHE A 103 2.35 6.64 -1.34
C PHE A 103 2.58 7.94 -2.09
N PHE A 104 3.73 8.04 -2.74
CA PHE A 104 4.14 9.19 -3.53
C PHE A 104 4.34 8.77 -4.97
N VAL A 105 3.86 9.59 -5.90
CA VAL A 105 3.99 9.37 -7.35
C VAL A 105 4.40 10.67 -8.04
N PRO A 106 5.23 10.66 -9.09
CA PRO A 106 5.40 11.84 -9.92
C PRO A 106 4.07 12.24 -10.57
N GLY A 107 3.73 13.52 -10.51
CA GLY A 107 2.48 14.10 -10.98
C GLY A 107 2.45 14.37 -12.49
N ASP A 108 3.61 14.45 -13.14
CA ASP A 108 3.66 14.58 -14.59
C ASP A 108 3.19 13.28 -15.28
N ASP A 109 2.31 13.47 -16.24
CA ASP A 109 1.74 12.42 -17.09
C ASP A 109 1.12 11.24 -16.31
N LEU A 110 0.39 11.53 -15.21
CA LEU A 110 -0.34 10.49 -14.45
C LEU A 110 -1.26 9.64 -15.32
N ARG A 111 -1.85 10.24 -16.36
CA ARG A 111 -2.71 9.53 -17.31
C ARG A 111 -1.91 8.57 -18.19
N GLY A 112 -0.80 9.00 -18.78
CA GLY A 112 0.07 8.12 -19.56
C GLY A 112 0.65 6.98 -18.71
N ARG A 113 0.96 7.26 -17.43
CA ARG A 113 1.35 6.23 -16.45
C ARG A 113 0.22 5.26 -16.15
N ALA A 114 -1.01 5.76 -15.97
CA ALA A 114 -2.17 4.92 -15.71
C ALA A 114 -2.44 3.95 -16.88
N ASP A 115 -2.32 4.44 -18.12
CA ASP A 115 -2.46 3.63 -19.32
C ASP A 115 -1.34 2.58 -19.46
N ARG A 116 -0.10 2.95 -19.10
CA ARG A 116 1.08 2.06 -19.15
C ARG A 116 1.04 0.96 -18.09
N ASP A 117 0.74 1.33 -16.85
CA ASP A 117 0.84 0.44 -15.70
C ASP A 117 -0.48 -0.33 -15.46
N GLY A 118 -1.57 0.09 -16.10
CA GLY A 118 -2.91 -0.46 -15.87
C GLY A 118 -3.46 -0.11 -14.49
N VAL A 119 -2.94 0.96 -13.88
CA VAL A 119 -3.24 1.40 -12.51
C VAL A 119 -4.01 2.73 -12.56
N PRO A 120 -5.14 2.88 -11.85
CA PRO A 120 -5.97 4.08 -11.94
C PRO A 120 -5.41 5.23 -11.08
N TYR A 121 -4.20 5.71 -11.36
CA TYR A 121 -3.53 6.75 -10.54
C TYR A 121 -4.33 8.04 -10.40
N GLU A 122 -5.04 8.47 -11.45
CA GLU A 122 -5.90 9.67 -11.39
C GLU A 122 -7.03 9.49 -10.35
N GLN A 123 -7.62 8.31 -10.28
CA GLN A 123 -8.66 7.98 -9.31
C GLN A 123 -8.06 7.88 -7.90
N TRP A 124 -6.92 7.21 -7.75
CA TRP A 124 -6.24 7.12 -6.45
C TRP A 124 -5.83 8.48 -5.90
N LYS A 125 -5.40 9.41 -6.76
CA LYS A 125 -5.14 10.79 -6.37
C LYS A 125 -6.44 11.48 -5.91
N ALA A 126 -7.53 11.32 -6.66
CA ALA A 126 -8.82 11.92 -6.31
C ALA A 126 -9.41 11.37 -5.01
N ASP A 127 -9.18 10.09 -4.72
CA ASP A 127 -9.61 9.40 -3.50
C ASP A 127 -8.66 9.61 -2.31
N GLY A 128 -7.52 10.27 -2.52
CA GLY A 128 -6.52 10.53 -1.48
C GLY A 128 -5.65 9.33 -1.11
N PHE A 129 -5.62 8.27 -1.93
CA PHE A 129 -4.76 7.09 -1.69
C PHE A 129 -3.30 7.31 -2.06
N ILE A 130 -3.02 8.28 -2.94
CA ILE A 130 -1.65 8.63 -3.33
C ILE A 130 -1.47 10.15 -3.35
N THR A 131 -0.25 10.58 -3.02
CA THR A 131 0.21 11.96 -3.13
C THR A 131 0.95 12.12 -4.45
N ALA A 132 0.36 12.87 -5.38
CA ALA A 132 1.04 13.24 -6.62
C ALA A 132 1.95 14.45 -6.39
N ILE A 133 3.25 14.27 -6.64
CA ILE A 133 4.27 15.29 -6.51
C ILE A 133 4.33 16.12 -7.79
N ASP A 134 4.38 17.45 -7.66
CA ASP A 134 4.47 18.32 -8.83
C ASP A 134 5.81 18.10 -9.56
N GLY A 135 5.75 17.60 -10.79
CA GLY A 135 6.92 17.38 -11.64
C GLY A 135 7.12 15.91 -12.07
N PRO A 136 8.25 15.64 -12.77
CA PRO A 136 8.51 14.36 -13.42
C PRO A 136 9.14 13.31 -12.50
N ILE A 137 9.62 13.72 -11.33
CA ILE A 137 10.30 12.87 -10.33
C ILE A 137 9.74 13.13 -8.93
N ILE A 138 10.05 12.24 -7.99
CA ILE A 138 9.80 12.47 -6.56
C ILE A 138 11.10 13.00 -5.97
N GLU A 139 11.11 14.26 -5.53
CA GLU A 139 12.26 14.82 -4.84
C GLU A 139 12.47 14.13 -3.48
N PRO A 140 13.68 13.62 -3.17
CA PRO A 140 13.97 13.00 -1.88
C PRO A 140 13.61 13.87 -0.68
N GLU A 141 13.77 15.20 -0.81
CA GLU A 141 13.48 16.17 0.23
C GLU A 141 12.00 16.18 0.67
N ILE A 142 11.07 15.85 -0.25
CA ILE A 142 9.63 15.75 0.09
C ILE A 142 9.39 14.54 0.99
N VAL A 143 10.00 13.41 0.66
CA VAL A 143 9.93 12.18 1.45
C VAL A 143 10.60 12.39 2.80
N GLU A 144 11.76 13.05 2.84
CA GLU A 144 12.43 13.41 4.10
C GLU A 144 11.57 14.32 4.98
N ALA A 145 10.93 15.34 4.41
CA ALA A 145 10.04 16.24 5.14
C ALA A 145 8.87 15.48 5.76
N HIS A 146 8.24 14.58 4.99
CA HIS A 146 7.16 13.75 5.50
C HIS A 146 7.62 12.83 6.64
N ILE A 147 8.80 12.20 6.53
CA ILE A 147 9.37 11.38 7.60
C ILE A 147 9.63 12.21 8.86
N ARG A 148 10.13 13.45 8.72
CA ARG A 148 10.32 14.37 9.85
C ARG A 148 8.99 14.71 10.54
N GLU A 149 7.92 14.94 9.79
CA GLU A 149 6.59 15.19 10.34
C GLU A 149 6.06 13.99 11.14
N LEU A 150 6.24 12.77 10.61
CA LEU A 150 5.87 11.54 11.34
C LEU A 150 6.68 11.39 12.62
N CYS A 151 7.99 11.65 12.59
CA CYS A 151 8.85 11.58 13.77
C CYS A 151 8.58 12.69 14.79
N ALA A 152 8.03 13.83 14.37
CA ALA A 152 7.67 14.93 15.27
C ALA A 152 6.39 14.66 16.07
N THR A 153 5.53 13.78 15.55
CA THR A 153 4.18 13.50 16.10
C THR A 153 4.09 12.14 16.76
N ASN A 154 4.85 11.15 16.30
CA ASN A 154 4.77 9.76 16.78
C ASN A 154 6.00 9.37 17.61
N ASN A 155 5.81 8.40 18.51
CA ASN A 155 6.89 7.71 19.20
C ASN A 155 7.65 6.73 18.27
N VAL A 156 8.40 7.30 17.33
CA VAL A 156 9.16 6.55 16.32
C VAL A 156 10.41 5.92 16.94
N ILE A 157 10.50 4.60 16.88
CA ILE A 157 11.62 3.80 17.40
C ILE A 157 12.71 3.69 16.34
N GLU A 158 12.35 3.34 15.11
CA GLU A 158 13.26 3.13 13.98
C GLU A 158 12.61 3.50 12.64
N VAL A 159 13.42 4.00 11.72
CA VAL A 159 13.05 4.23 10.31
C VAL A 159 13.97 3.40 9.42
N ALA A 160 13.46 2.34 8.81
CA ALA A 160 14.24 1.39 8.04
C ALA A 160 14.20 1.69 6.53
N PHE A 161 15.36 1.62 5.89
CA PHE A 161 15.54 1.84 4.45
C PHE A 161 16.38 0.74 3.80
N ASP A 162 16.15 0.46 2.52
CA ASP A 162 17.18 -0.18 1.69
C ASP A 162 18.30 0.82 1.36
N PRO A 163 19.57 0.52 1.68
CA PRO A 163 20.66 1.47 1.52
C PRO A 163 21.05 1.75 0.05
N HIS A 164 20.52 1.06 -0.95
CA HIS A 164 20.91 1.32 -2.34
C HIS A 164 20.53 2.74 -2.79
N LEU A 165 19.33 3.19 -2.41
CA LEU A 165 18.77 4.48 -2.81
C LEU A 165 18.77 5.52 -1.68
N ALA A 166 18.87 5.07 -0.44
CA ALA A 166 18.61 5.92 0.71
C ALA A 166 19.85 6.48 1.42
N ARG A 167 21.09 6.14 1.04
CA ARG A 167 22.31 6.53 1.80
C ARG A 167 22.38 8.01 2.16
N THR A 168 22.18 8.89 1.18
CA THR A 168 22.22 10.34 1.42
C THR A 168 21.05 10.81 2.28
N MET A 169 19.85 10.28 2.02
CA MET A 169 18.65 10.56 2.80
C MET A 169 18.83 10.17 4.28
N MET A 170 19.29 8.94 4.52
CA MET A 170 19.56 8.41 5.86
C MET A 170 20.58 9.26 6.61
N GLN A 171 21.65 9.73 5.94
CA GLN A 171 22.63 10.60 6.57
C GLN A 171 22.01 11.93 7.01
N ARG A 172 21.16 12.54 6.16
CA ARG A 172 20.45 13.78 6.50
C ARG A 172 19.49 13.59 7.66
N LEU A 173 18.66 12.54 7.62
CA LEU A 173 17.74 12.19 8.70
C LEU A 173 18.48 11.91 10.01
N HIS A 174 19.61 11.20 9.95
CA HIS A 174 20.45 10.94 11.12
C HIS A 174 21.01 12.24 11.74
N ASN A 175 21.44 13.20 10.91
CA ASN A 175 21.89 14.50 11.40
C ASN A 175 20.78 15.29 12.11
N ASP A 176 19.51 15.03 11.76
CA ASP A 176 18.34 15.61 12.40
C ASP A 176 17.90 14.84 13.67
N GLY A 177 18.64 13.80 14.06
CA GLY A 177 18.35 12.98 15.24
C GLY A 177 17.31 11.87 15.00
N ILE A 178 16.91 11.63 13.76
CA ILE A 178 15.96 10.56 13.41
C ILE A 178 16.68 9.20 13.45
N PRO A 179 16.07 8.15 14.04
CA PRO A 179 16.67 6.82 14.17
C PRO A 179 16.61 6.02 12.85
N ALA A 180 17.27 6.54 11.81
CA ALA A 180 17.35 5.89 10.50
C ALA A 180 18.32 4.69 10.52
N ILE A 181 17.86 3.51 10.09
CA ILE A 181 18.64 2.26 10.07
C ILE A 181 18.67 1.63 8.68
N GLU A 182 19.74 0.88 8.39
CA GLU A 182 19.87 0.12 7.15
C GLU A 182 19.16 -1.24 7.28
N MET A 183 18.22 -1.52 6.39
CA MET A 183 17.65 -2.84 6.15
C MET A 183 18.01 -3.29 4.74
N ARG A 184 19.16 -3.95 4.60
CA ARG A 184 19.61 -4.48 3.30
C ARG A 184 18.64 -5.52 2.78
N GLN A 185 18.19 -5.36 1.54
CA GLN A 185 17.36 -6.38 0.91
C GLN A 185 18.20 -7.62 0.59
N GLY A 186 17.81 -8.77 1.17
CA GLY A 186 18.43 -10.06 0.91
C GLY A 186 17.67 -11.20 1.59
N PRO A 187 17.95 -12.47 1.25
CA PRO A 187 17.20 -13.60 1.80
C PRO A 187 17.18 -13.66 3.33
N LEU A 188 18.29 -13.28 3.98
CA LEU A 188 18.42 -13.34 5.44
C LEU A 188 17.59 -12.29 6.18
N THR A 189 17.27 -11.17 5.53
CA THR A 189 16.48 -10.06 6.11
C THR A 189 15.03 -10.10 5.63
N MET A 190 14.82 -10.39 4.35
CA MET A 190 13.50 -10.40 3.73
C MET A 190 12.70 -11.65 4.06
N ALA A 191 13.31 -12.85 4.07
CA ALA A 191 12.56 -14.07 4.39
C ALA A 191 11.90 -14.04 5.79
N PRO A 192 12.59 -13.63 6.88
CA PRO A 192 11.92 -13.49 8.17
C PRO A 192 10.87 -12.38 8.17
N ALA A 193 11.13 -11.22 7.56
CA ALA A 193 10.16 -10.12 7.48
C ALA A 193 8.87 -10.52 6.75
N ILE A 194 9.00 -11.21 5.61
CA ILE A 194 7.88 -11.77 4.84
C ILE A 194 7.10 -12.80 5.67
N GLY A 195 7.82 -13.72 6.32
CA GLY A 195 7.19 -14.74 7.18
C GLY A 195 6.50 -14.15 8.41
N ASP A 196 7.01 -13.05 8.98
CA ASP A 196 6.37 -12.33 10.08
C ASP A 196 5.10 -11.60 9.62
N LEU A 197 5.14 -10.96 8.45
CA LEU A 197 3.94 -10.35 7.86
C LEU A 197 2.86 -11.42 7.61
N GLU A 198 3.21 -12.55 6.99
CA GLU A 198 2.28 -13.66 6.76
C GLU A 198 1.67 -14.19 8.07
N ARG A 199 2.48 -14.40 9.11
CA ARG A 199 1.98 -14.82 10.44
C ARG A 199 1.06 -13.78 11.07
N THR A 200 1.38 -12.50 10.92
CA THR A 200 0.60 -11.39 11.50
C THR A 200 -0.77 -11.30 10.84
N VAL A 201 -0.83 -11.41 9.51
CA VAL A 201 -2.10 -11.42 8.77
C VAL A 201 -2.93 -12.66 9.11
N ASN A 202 -2.36 -13.86 8.96
CA ASN A 202 -3.08 -15.11 9.22
C ASN A 202 -3.53 -15.24 10.69
N GLY A 203 -2.77 -14.63 11.61
CA GLY A 203 -3.09 -14.54 13.03
C GLY A 203 -4.15 -13.49 13.39
N ARG A 204 -4.71 -12.74 12.42
CA ARG A 204 -5.66 -11.63 12.63
C ARG A 204 -5.13 -10.55 13.57
N LYS A 205 -3.83 -10.28 13.45
CA LYS A 205 -3.12 -9.28 14.26
C LYS A 205 -2.86 -7.97 13.52
N ILE A 206 -2.97 -7.96 12.20
CA ILE A 206 -2.85 -6.73 11.41
C ILE A 206 -4.14 -5.91 11.49
N ARG A 207 -4.00 -4.60 11.50
CA ARG A 207 -5.09 -3.63 11.35
C ARG A 207 -4.69 -2.52 10.39
N HIS A 208 -5.65 -2.03 9.61
CA HIS A 208 -5.47 -0.97 8.61
C HIS A 208 -6.76 -0.22 8.33
#